data_AF-A0A218Q9R3-F1
#
_entry.id   AF-A0A218Q9R3-F1
#
_cell.length_a   1.000
_cell.length_b   1.000
_cell.length_c   1.000
_cell.angle_alpha   90.00
_cell.angle_beta   90.00
_cell.angle_gamma   90.00
#
_symmetry.space_group_name_H-M   'P 1'
#
loop_
_entity.id
_entity.type
_entity.pdbx_description
1 polymer ?
#
loop_
_entity_poly.entity_id
_entity_poly.type
_entity_poly.pdbx_seq_one_letter_code
_entity_poly.pdbx_strand_id
1 'polypeptide(L)'
;MSNLILILWLALMAGALYLCFQVIHIARGQQLSPKRRRNWGEMRQVFRQRQSHKTHSKITSNAYINPFLSGLWHQLLLRVKFDVPTAERLINYLKRKHPGQTDRWYIEKAIHDFDRDNRS
;
A
#
# COMPACT_ATOMS: atom_id res chain seq x y z
N MET A 1 6.10 -45.24 60.85
CA MET A 1 5.13 -44.13 60.71
C MET A 1 5.72 -42.95 59.91
N SER A 2 7.00 -42.62 60.10
CA SER A 2 7.68 -41.52 59.40
C SER A 2 7.68 -41.61 57.86
N ASN A 3 7.81 -42.82 57.29
CA ASN A 3 7.84 -42.99 55.83
C ASN A 3 6.48 -42.70 55.17
N LEU A 4 5.37 -43.01 55.85
CA LEU A 4 4.02 -42.72 55.33
C LEU A 4 3.75 -41.22 55.29
N ILE A 5 4.27 -40.49 56.27
CA ILE A 5 4.17 -39.03 56.34
C ILE A 5 4.96 -38.40 55.20
N LEU A 6 6.18 -38.89 54.91
CA LEU A 6 6.98 -38.40 53.78
C LEU A 6 6.30 -38.67 52.43
N ILE A 7 5.71 -39.86 52.25
CA ILE A 7 4.99 -40.21 51.01
C ILE A 7 3.76 -39.31 50.82
N LEU A 8 3.00 -39.05 51.88
CA LEU A 8 1.84 -38.16 51.85
C LEU A 8 2.23 -36.73 51.48
N TRP A 9 3.34 -36.24 52.05
CA TRP A 9 3.85 -34.89 51.77
C TRP A 9 4.35 -34.75 50.32
N LEU A 10 5.03 -35.78 49.82
CA LEU A 10 5.54 -35.81 48.45
C LEU A 10 4.40 -35.86 47.42
N ALA A 11 3.35 -36.65 47.70
CA ALA A 11 2.14 -36.69 46.88
C ALA A 11 1.41 -35.33 46.84
N LEU A 12 1.34 -34.63 47.97
CA LEU A 12 0.72 -33.30 48.06
C LEU A 12 1.50 -32.27 47.22
N MET A 13 2.83 -32.26 47.34
CA MET A 13 3.70 -31.36 46.57
C MET A 13 3.63 -31.65 45.06
N ALA A 14 3.58 -32.92 44.66
CA ALA A 14 3.43 -33.30 43.25
C ALA A 14 2.07 -32.84 42.67
N GLY A 15 0.99 -32.94 43.44
CA GLY A 15 -0.33 -32.44 43.05
C GLY A 15 -0.35 -30.92 42.86
N ALA A 16 0.29 -30.16 43.76
CA ALA A 16 0.40 -28.71 43.66
C ALA A 16 1.19 -28.28 42.40
N LEU A 17 2.30 -28.97 42.10
CA LEU A 17 3.08 -28.72 40.89
C LEU A 17 2.29 -29.03 39.61
N TYR A 18 1.50 -30.11 39.61
CA TYR A 18 0.65 -30.48 38.48
C TYR A 18 -0.43 -29.42 38.18
N LEU A 19 -1.06 -28.86 39.22
CA LEU A 19 -2.02 -27.77 39.08
C LEU A 19 -1.37 -26.49 38.52
N CYS A 20 -0.19 -26.11 39.01
CA CYS A 20 0.57 -24.99 38.46
C CYS A 20 0.92 -25.19 36.98
N PHE A 21 1.31 -26.40 36.59
CA PHE A 21 1.64 -26.72 35.21
C PHE A 21 0.42 -26.64 34.27
N GLN A 22 -0.75 -27.13 34.73
CA GLN A 22 -2.02 -27.03 33.99
C GLN A 22 -2.42 -25.57 33.71
N VAL A 23 -2.30 -24.69 34.70
CA VAL A 23 -2.65 -23.25 34.53
C VAL A 23 -1.73 -22.57 33.51
N ILE A 24 -0.43 -22.87 33.52
CA ILE A 24 0.53 -22.34 32.55
C ILE A 24 0.25 -22.88 31.13
N HIS A 25 -0.15 -24.14 31.00
CA HIS A 25 -0.47 -24.73 29.70
C HIS A 25 -1.76 -24.13 29.09
N ILE A 26 -2.79 -23.92 29.92
CA ILE A 26 -4.06 -23.29 29.50
C ILE A 26 -3.83 -21.83 29.06
N ALA A 27 -2.95 -21.10 29.76
CA ALA A 27 -2.58 -19.73 29.39
C ALA A 27 -1.81 -19.65 28.06
N ARG A 28 -0.98 -20.67 27.74
CA ARG A 28 -0.26 -20.75 26.45
C ARG A 28 -1.16 -21.18 25.30
N GLY A 29 -2.22 -21.95 25.55
CA GLY A 29 -3.19 -22.40 24.54
C GLY A 29 -4.10 -21.30 23.97
N GLN A 30 -4.18 -20.13 24.61
CA GLN A 30 -5.00 -19.00 24.15
C GLN A 30 -4.23 -17.94 23.34
N GLN A 31 -2.91 -18.08 23.16
CA GLN A 31 -2.19 -17.31 22.16
C GLN A 31 -2.22 -18.07 20.83
N LEU A 32 -3.27 -17.81 20.05
CA LEU A 32 -3.32 -17.73 18.58
C LEU A 32 -4.78 -17.94 18.13
N SER A 33 -5.70 -17.12 18.62
CA SER A 33 -6.99 -16.97 17.95
C SER A 33 -6.76 -16.23 16.62
N PRO A 34 -7.00 -16.83 15.45
CA PRO A 34 -6.76 -16.21 14.15
C PRO A 34 -7.92 -15.26 13.79
N LYS A 35 -8.38 -14.44 14.73
CA LYS A 35 -9.50 -13.51 14.53
C LYS A 35 -9.03 -12.15 13.98
N ARG A 36 -7.95 -12.15 13.20
CA ARG A 36 -7.39 -10.96 12.53
C ARG A 36 -7.10 -11.21 11.04
N ARG A 37 -7.84 -12.14 10.40
CA ARG A 37 -7.61 -12.57 9.02
C ARG A 37 -8.81 -12.42 8.07
N ARG A 38 -9.81 -11.61 8.40
CA ARG A 38 -10.95 -11.33 7.50
C ARG A 38 -10.84 -10.00 6.76
N ASN A 39 -10.33 -8.95 7.39
CA ASN A 39 -10.46 -7.59 6.82
C ASN A 39 -9.22 -7.11 6.02
N TRP A 40 -8.14 -7.90 5.98
CA TRP A 40 -6.94 -7.53 5.22
C TRP A 40 -7.13 -7.56 3.70
N GLY A 41 -8.09 -8.35 3.20
CA GLY A 41 -8.43 -8.39 1.77
C GLY A 41 -9.12 -7.11 1.29
N GLU A 42 -10.08 -6.60 2.06
CA GLU A 42 -10.80 -5.35 1.78
C GLU A 42 -9.90 -4.12 1.96
N MET A 43 -9.08 -4.10 3.02
CA MET A 43 -8.13 -3.00 3.22
C MET A 43 -7.12 -2.88 2.08
N ARG A 44 -6.62 -3.99 1.51
CA ARG A 44 -5.72 -3.95 0.34
C ARG A 44 -6.35 -3.24 -0.86
N GLN A 45 -7.65 -3.38 -1.09
CA GLN A 45 -8.33 -2.71 -2.20
C GLN A 45 -8.42 -1.20 -1.97
N VAL A 46 -8.71 -0.76 -0.75
CA VAL A 46 -8.73 0.66 -0.36
C VAL A 46 -7.33 1.29 -0.48
N PHE A 47 -6.27 0.59 -0.06
CA PHE A 47 -4.89 1.06 -0.24
C PHE A 47 -4.47 1.11 -1.71
N ARG A 48 -4.89 0.14 -2.53
CA ARG A 48 -4.60 0.10 -3.97
C ARG A 48 -5.28 1.26 -4.71
N GLN A 49 -6.53 1.59 -4.36
CA GLN A 49 -7.20 2.79 -4.87
C GLN A 49 -6.49 4.07 -4.44
N ARG A 50 -6.11 4.21 -3.15
CA ARG A 50 -5.40 5.41 -2.67
C ARG A 50 -4.00 5.59 -3.29
N GLN A 51 -3.28 4.51 -3.59
CA GLN A 51 -2.02 4.58 -4.34
C GLN A 51 -2.22 5.05 -5.79
N SER A 52 -3.35 4.72 -6.43
CA SER A 52 -3.68 5.24 -7.76
C SER A 52 -3.88 6.77 -7.77
N HIS A 53 -4.32 7.36 -6.65
CA HIS A 53 -4.47 8.82 -6.50
C HIS A 53 -3.17 9.53 -6.07
N LYS A 54 -2.21 8.81 -5.46
CA LYS A 54 -0.88 9.34 -5.11
C LYS A 54 0.21 9.00 -6.13
N THR A 55 -0.19 8.58 -7.33
CA THR A 55 0.73 8.57 -8.46
C THR A 55 0.78 9.99 -9.02
N HIS A 56 1.34 10.93 -8.26
CA HIS A 56 1.94 12.12 -8.86
C HIS A 56 2.89 11.56 -9.91
N SER A 57 2.56 11.78 -11.18
CA SER A 57 3.14 10.96 -12.24
C SER A 57 4.65 11.15 -12.21
N LYS A 58 5.43 10.08 -12.36
CA LYS A 58 6.90 10.20 -12.48
C LYS A 58 7.32 11.26 -13.52
N ILE A 59 6.43 11.57 -14.47
CA ILE A 59 6.58 12.67 -15.43
C ILE A 59 6.57 14.04 -14.76
N THR A 60 5.70 14.35 -13.79
CA THR A 60 5.77 15.66 -13.13
C THR A 60 7.09 15.81 -12.40
N SER A 61 7.52 14.76 -11.68
CA SER A 61 8.83 14.75 -11.01
C SER A 61 9.98 14.92 -12.00
N ASN A 62 9.98 14.17 -13.11
CA ASN A 62 11.02 14.29 -14.15
C ASN A 62 10.95 15.63 -14.89
N ALA A 63 9.76 16.22 -15.06
CA ALA A 63 9.57 17.53 -15.67
C ALA A 63 10.09 18.65 -14.77
N TYR A 64 10.06 18.50 -13.44
CA TYR A 64 10.71 19.45 -12.53
C TYR A 64 12.23 19.31 -12.49
N ILE A 65 12.76 18.09 -12.67
CA ILE A 65 14.21 17.83 -12.67
C ILE A 65 14.87 18.25 -13.98
N ASN A 66 14.17 18.09 -15.12
CA ASN A 66 14.73 18.32 -16.44
C ASN A 66 14.23 19.65 -17.03
N PRO A 67 15.09 20.67 -17.19
CA PRO A 67 14.69 22.01 -17.63
C PRO A 67 14.00 22.03 -19.01
N PHE A 68 14.33 21.07 -19.88
CA PHE A 68 13.70 20.95 -21.19
C PHE A 68 12.26 20.42 -21.10
N LEU A 69 12.02 19.42 -20.23
CA LEU A 69 10.69 18.86 -20.00
C LEU A 69 9.79 19.83 -19.22
N SER A 70 10.37 20.67 -18.36
CA SER A 70 9.63 21.68 -17.59
C SER A 70 8.93 22.69 -18.51
N GLY A 71 9.61 23.13 -19.57
CA GLY A 71 9.04 24.05 -20.57
C GLY A 71 7.88 23.42 -21.34
N LEU A 72 8.03 22.17 -21.78
CA LEU A 72 6.96 21.41 -22.46
C LEU A 72 5.77 21.16 -21.54
N TRP A 73 6.02 20.81 -20.27
CA TRP A 73 4.97 20.65 -19.27
C TRP A 73 4.23 21.96 -19.01
N HIS A 74 4.94 23.07 -18.90
CA HIS A 74 4.33 24.39 -18.75
C HIS A 74 3.50 24.78 -19.99
N GLN A 75 3.96 24.45 -21.19
CA GLN A 75 3.17 24.64 -22.42
C GLN A 75 1.90 23.80 -22.40
N LEU A 76 1.96 22.53 -21.99
CA LEU A 76 0.76 21.71 -21.83
C LEU A 76 -0.20 22.35 -20.82
N LEU A 77 0.29 22.78 -19.66
CA LEU A 77 -0.56 23.44 -18.64
C LEU A 77 -1.21 24.71 -19.17
N LEU A 78 -0.48 25.56 -19.90
CA LEU A 78 -1.04 26.76 -20.52
C LEU A 78 -2.21 26.43 -21.45
N ARG A 79 -2.17 25.28 -22.15
CA ARG A 79 -3.19 24.87 -23.12
C ARG A 79 -4.43 24.35 -22.39
N VAL A 80 -4.21 23.55 -21.34
CA VAL A 80 -5.26 23.01 -20.47
C VAL A 80 -5.69 24.04 -19.40
N LYS A 81 -5.44 25.35 -19.59
CA LYS A 81 -5.84 26.43 -18.66
C LYS A 81 -5.39 26.20 -17.22
N PHE A 82 -4.17 25.71 -17.05
CA PHE A 82 -3.53 25.34 -15.78
C PHE A 82 -4.23 24.25 -14.97
N ASP A 83 -5.13 23.46 -15.59
CA ASP A 83 -5.72 22.30 -14.95
C ASP A 83 -4.73 21.13 -14.96
N VAL A 84 -3.91 21.08 -13.90
CA VAL A 84 -2.93 20.03 -13.62
C VAL A 84 -3.58 18.63 -13.61
N PRO A 85 -4.69 18.39 -12.89
CA PRO A 85 -5.36 17.08 -12.92
C PRO A 85 -5.74 16.61 -14.33
N THR A 86 -6.22 17.51 -15.19
CA THR A 86 -6.60 17.16 -16.56
C THR A 86 -5.38 16.85 -17.42
N ALA A 87 -4.30 17.64 -17.31
CA ALA A 87 -3.03 17.35 -17.98
C ALA A 87 -2.45 15.98 -17.56
N GLU A 88 -2.49 15.65 -16.26
CA GLU A 88 -2.02 14.35 -15.77
C GLU A 88 -2.88 13.19 -16.28
N ARG A 89 -4.21 13.34 -16.30
CA ARG A 89 -5.12 12.32 -16.85
C ARG A 89 -4.80 12.04 -18.31
N LEU A 90 -4.53 13.07 -19.10
CA LEU A 90 -4.19 12.96 -20.52
C LEU A 90 -2.91 12.17 -20.72
N ILE A 91 -1.87 12.50 -19.96
CA ILE A 91 -0.60 11.75 -20.00
C ILE A 91 -0.78 10.30 -19.55
N ASN A 92 -1.53 10.06 -18.47
CA ASN A 92 -1.79 8.71 -17.98
C ASN A 92 -2.59 7.87 -18.99
N TYR A 93 -3.52 8.48 -19.72
CA TYR A 93 -4.23 7.83 -20.81
C TYR A 93 -3.27 7.43 -21.95
N LEU A 94 -2.39 8.34 -22.38
CA LEU A 94 -1.39 8.05 -23.41
C LEU A 94 -0.40 6.95 -22.99
N LYS A 95 0.01 6.93 -21.72
CA LYS A 95 0.85 5.86 -21.15
C LYS A 95 0.19 4.48 -21.21
N ARG A 96 -1.12 4.42 -20.99
CA ARG A 96 -1.87 3.17 -21.10
C ARG A 96 -2.00 2.71 -22.54
N LYS A 97 -2.17 3.65 -23.48
CA LYS A 97 -2.35 3.37 -24.90
C LYS A 97 -1.04 3.01 -25.62
N HIS A 98 0.06 3.67 -25.25
CA HIS A 98 1.37 3.52 -25.89
C HIS A 98 2.46 3.30 -24.82
N PRO A 99 2.54 2.10 -24.23
CA PRO A 99 3.57 1.81 -23.24
C PRO A 99 4.98 1.84 -23.86
N GLY A 100 5.97 2.26 -23.07
CA GLY A 100 7.39 2.20 -23.43
C GLY A 100 7.95 3.44 -24.14
N GLN A 101 7.16 4.49 -24.34
CA GLN A 101 7.64 5.75 -24.89
C GLN A 101 8.34 6.64 -23.84
N THR A 102 9.08 7.65 -24.31
CA THR A 102 9.78 8.62 -23.45
C THR A 102 8.81 9.64 -22.85
N ASP A 103 9.17 10.18 -21.68
CA ASP A 103 8.38 11.23 -21.00
C ASP A 103 8.13 12.45 -21.91
N ARG A 104 9.12 12.82 -22.73
CA ARG A 104 9.01 13.86 -23.77
C ARG A 104 7.90 13.56 -24.76
N TRP A 105 7.91 12.36 -25.33
CA TRP A 105 6.94 11.94 -26.33
C TRP A 105 5.52 12.02 -25.78
N TYR A 106 5.28 11.62 -24.52
CA TYR A 106 3.95 11.73 -23.91
C TYR A 106 3.48 13.17 -23.78
N ILE A 107 4.35 14.12 -23.41
CA ILE A 107 3.97 15.53 -23.27
C ILE A 107 3.69 16.15 -24.65
N GLU A 108 4.58 15.93 -25.63
CA GLU A 108 4.37 16.42 -27.00
C GLU A 108 3.08 15.85 -27.60
N LYS A 109 2.83 14.55 -27.41
CA LYS A 109 1.62 13.89 -27.90
C LYS A 109 0.36 14.41 -27.19
N ALA A 110 0.44 14.68 -25.89
CA ALA A 110 -0.64 15.29 -25.13
C ALA A 110 -1.00 16.69 -25.66
N ILE A 111 0.01 17.53 -25.94
CA ILE A 111 -0.21 18.86 -26.53
C ILE A 111 -0.90 18.72 -27.88
N HIS A 112 -0.40 17.84 -28.75
CA HIS A 112 -0.96 17.63 -30.08
C HIS A 112 -2.42 17.15 -30.04
N ASP A 113 -2.74 16.17 -29.19
CA ASP A 113 -4.10 15.64 -29.09
C ASP A 113 -5.06 16.68 -28.50
N PHE A 114 -4.61 17.51 -27.55
CA PHE A 114 -5.39 18.60 -27.00
C PHE A 114 -5.65 19.72 -28.02
N ASP A 115 -4.63 20.10 -28.81
CA ASP A 115 -4.78 21.09 -29.89
C ASP A 115 -5.75 20.61 -30.98
N ARG A 116 -5.81 19.30 -31.23
CA ARG A 116 -6.76 18.71 -32.16
C ARG A 116 -8.19 18.85 -31.66
N ASP A 117 -8.43 18.54 -30.39
CA ASP A 117 -9.76 18.60 -29.77
C ASP A 117 -10.24 20.06 -29.56
N ASN A 118 -9.33 21.03 -29.44
CA ASN A 118 -9.67 22.46 -29.37
C ASN A 118 -9.98 23.10 -30.74
N ARG A 119 -9.61 22.46 -31.85
CA ARG A 119 -9.87 22.95 -33.22
C ARG A 119 -11.15 22.41 -33.83
N SER A 120 -11.75 21.39 -33.23
CA SER A 120 -13.05 20.79 -33.61
C SER A 120 -14.21 21.47 -32.90
#